data_AF-A0A9P6ICS1-F1
#
_entry.id   AF-A0A9P6ICS1-F1
#
_cell.length_a   1.000
_cell.length_b   1.000
_cell.length_c   1.000
_cell.angle_alpha   90.00
_cell.angle_beta   90.00
_cell.angle_gamma   90.00
#
_symmetry.space_group_name_H-M   'P 1'
#
loop_
_entity.id
_entity.type
_entity.pdbx_description
1 polymer ?
#
loop_
_entity_poly.entity_id
_entity_poly.type
_entity_poly.pdbx_seq_one_letter_code
_entity_poly.pdbx_strand_id
1 'polypeptide(L)'
;MEQAHLILAYLRDTGTWCETTDSEQHFTVKSIHTMMESKAFMAAALSLSSRQVETLRGRQRRTALELYQYTIQLLIHQDPAEADTCILAACTLLCVYEMMASSVSEWRRHLRGCAGLLKSRNWGGSTSGIVKSCFWAFARIDIWAAFLIGETTLLSTGCWVIDDSIQSASANGNTDDYCNLAILIFAKIINLIASAPTSATISEAHKSAVTQKLWDDLSLWWKFRPRDVRPLLRTDPRGTGSPFPITIFTQSASICGNTFFHAGSILLLETGLVSVDATEKDMYDALWHARELGGISISNDNHANWVNHLQPLFIAGRAFANVSRQKRQAGTEGQTHSTYDECFENEEEYALEKLALLKQLARIEKETGWKTSDRSAELRRLWGFA
;
A
#
# COMPACT_ATOMS: atom_id res chain seq x y z
N MET A 1 -31.81 -9.11 12.66
CA MET A 1 -31.49 -7.67 12.53
C MET A 1 -29.98 -7.41 12.48
N GLU A 2 -29.17 -7.96 13.39
CA GLU A 2 -27.71 -7.70 13.40
C GLU A 2 -26.99 -8.15 12.12
N GLN A 3 -27.26 -9.37 11.64
CA GLN A 3 -26.69 -9.88 10.38
C GLN A 3 -26.94 -8.94 9.19
N ALA A 4 -28.17 -8.41 9.04
CA ALA A 4 -28.49 -7.48 7.96
C ALA A 4 -27.69 -6.17 8.04
N HIS A 5 -27.47 -5.65 9.26
CA HIS A 5 -26.63 -4.46 9.45
C HIS A 5 -25.17 -4.73 9.08
N LEU A 6 -24.64 -5.91 9.43
CA LEU A 6 -23.26 -6.29 9.10
C LEU A 6 -23.08 -6.53 7.59
N ILE A 7 -24.04 -7.16 6.90
CA ILE A 7 -24.03 -7.28 5.44
C ILE A 7 -24.02 -5.88 4.80
N LEU A 8 -24.86 -4.96 5.27
CA LEU A 8 -24.89 -3.61 4.73
C LEU A 8 -23.57 -2.85 4.98
N ALA A 9 -22.97 -3.02 6.15
CA ALA A 9 -21.66 -2.45 6.48
C ALA A 9 -20.55 -3.04 5.59
N TYR A 10 -20.58 -4.35 5.35
CA TYR A 10 -19.67 -5.03 4.45
C TYR A 10 -19.75 -4.49 3.02
N LEU A 11 -20.95 -4.46 2.43
CA LEU A 11 -21.16 -4.01 1.04
C LEU A 11 -20.78 -2.55 0.82
N ARG A 12 -20.93 -1.70 1.84
CA ARG A 12 -20.64 -0.27 1.74
C ARG A 12 -19.19 0.09 2.02
N ASP A 13 -18.46 -0.74 2.74
CA ASP A 13 -17.11 -0.41 3.19
C ASP A 13 -16.16 -1.61 3.08
N THR A 14 -16.15 -2.54 4.04
CA THR A 14 -15.06 -3.53 4.13
C THR A 14 -14.91 -4.46 2.93
N GLY A 15 -15.99 -4.72 2.18
CA GLY A 15 -15.92 -5.48 0.91
C GLY A 15 -15.10 -4.76 -0.16
N THR A 16 -15.16 -3.42 -0.18
CA THR A 16 -14.48 -2.58 -1.18
C THR A 16 -12.96 -2.58 -1.04
N TRP A 17 -12.43 -2.90 0.15
CA TRP A 17 -10.99 -2.83 0.44
C TRP A 17 -10.17 -3.83 -0.40
N CYS A 18 -10.77 -4.95 -0.79
CA CYS A 18 -10.16 -5.93 -1.69
C CYS A 18 -10.28 -5.53 -3.17
N GLU A 19 -11.05 -4.49 -3.50
CA GLU A 19 -11.46 -4.15 -4.88
C GLU A 19 -10.68 -2.96 -5.47
N THR A 20 -9.62 -2.48 -4.80
CA THR A 20 -8.90 -1.27 -5.22
C THR A 20 -8.38 -1.33 -6.66
N THR A 21 -7.99 -2.52 -7.14
CA THR A 21 -7.60 -2.79 -8.54
C THR A 21 -8.54 -3.83 -9.18
N ASP A 22 -9.83 -3.75 -8.86
CA ASP A 22 -10.90 -4.57 -9.42
C ASP A 22 -12.07 -3.69 -9.84
N SER A 23 -12.01 -3.20 -11.08
CA SER A 23 -13.05 -2.35 -11.67
C SER A 23 -14.41 -3.05 -11.79
N GLU A 24 -14.44 -4.39 -11.77
CA GLU A 24 -15.67 -5.17 -11.82
C GLU A 24 -16.31 -5.40 -10.45
N GLN A 25 -15.64 -5.01 -9.35
CA GLN A 25 -16.16 -5.08 -7.99
C GLN A 25 -16.71 -6.47 -7.64
N HIS A 26 -15.85 -7.49 -7.68
CA HIS A 26 -16.28 -8.89 -7.45
C HIS A 26 -16.76 -9.15 -6.02
N PHE A 27 -16.19 -8.48 -5.02
CA PHE A 27 -16.54 -8.65 -3.61
C PHE A 27 -17.85 -7.97 -3.22
N THR A 28 -18.30 -6.95 -3.94
CA THR A 28 -19.49 -6.14 -3.57
C THR A 28 -20.59 -6.12 -4.61
N VAL A 29 -20.28 -6.38 -5.89
CA VAL A 29 -21.24 -6.28 -7.01
C VAL A 29 -21.28 -7.55 -7.86
N LYS A 30 -20.19 -7.90 -8.56
CA LYS A 30 -20.24 -8.88 -9.65
C LYS A 30 -20.43 -10.32 -9.18
N SER A 31 -19.79 -10.74 -8.08
CA SER A 31 -19.86 -12.13 -7.59
C SER A 31 -20.64 -12.27 -6.28
N ILE A 32 -21.05 -11.17 -5.66
CA ILE A 32 -21.57 -11.15 -4.28
C ILE A 32 -22.69 -12.15 -4.00
N HIS A 33 -23.65 -12.31 -4.92
CA HIS A 33 -24.78 -13.21 -4.73
C HIS A 33 -24.33 -14.65 -4.54
N THR A 34 -23.50 -15.17 -5.47
CA THR A 34 -22.93 -16.51 -5.38
C THR A 34 -21.99 -16.64 -4.18
N MET A 35 -21.17 -15.63 -3.91
CA MET A 35 -20.22 -15.67 -2.81
C MET A 35 -20.91 -15.76 -1.45
N MET A 36 -22.02 -15.05 -1.27
CA MET A 36 -22.81 -15.08 -0.04
C MET A 36 -23.54 -16.41 0.20
N GLU A 37 -23.64 -17.31 -0.77
CA GLU A 37 -24.14 -18.68 -0.55
C GLU A 37 -23.11 -19.55 0.20
N SER A 38 -21.81 -19.21 0.09
CA SER A 38 -20.75 -19.88 0.84
C SER A 38 -20.75 -19.45 2.31
N LYS A 39 -20.92 -20.42 3.21
CA LYS A 39 -20.89 -20.19 4.67
C LYS A 39 -19.56 -19.58 5.12
N ALA A 40 -18.45 -20.04 4.54
CA ALA A 40 -17.11 -19.55 4.88
C ALA A 40 -16.94 -18.09 4.47
N PHE A 41 -17.32 -17.75 3.24
CA PHE A 41 -17.25 -16.37 2.76
C PHE A 41 -18.19 -15.45 3.55
N MET A 42 -19.45 -15.83 3.75
CA MET A 42 -20.39 -15.03 4.53
C MET A 42 -19.85 -14.79 5.95
N ALA A 43 -19.37 -15.82 6.64
CA ALA A 43 -18.82 -15.67 7.98
C ALA A 43 -17.59 -14.73 8.00
N ALA A 44 -16.69 -14.81 7.00
CA ALA A 44 -15.54 -13.92 6.85
C ALA A 44 -15.95 -12.45 6.58
N ALA A 45 -16.94 -12.23 5.72
CA ALA A 45 -17.47 -10.90 5.42
C ALA A 45 -18.11 -10.24 6.65
N LEU A 46 -18.88 -11.02 7.42
CA LEU A 46 -19.51 -10.56 8.65
C LEU A 46 -18.48 -10.33 9.77
N SER A 47 -17.45 -11.18 9.89
CA SER A 47 -16.41 -10.99 10.91
C SER A 47 -15.61 -9.70 10.66
N LEU A 48 -15.23 -9.43 9.40
CA LEU A 48 -14.51 -8.22 9.01
C LEU A 48 -15.34 -6.95 9.23
N SER A 49 -16.59 -6.93 8.76
CA SER A 49 -17.47 -5.78 8.98
C SER A 49 -17.80 -5.56 10.46
N SER A 50 -17.98 -6.63 11.25
CA SER A 50 -18.16 -6.52 12.70
C SER A 50 -16.93 -5.91 13.36
N ARG A 51 -15.72 -6.38 13.01
CA ARG A 51 -14.45 -5.84 13.51
C ARG A 51 -14.29 -4.35 13.22
N GLN A 52 -14.62 -3.94 12.00
CA GLN A 52 -14.58 -2.52 11.63
C GLN A 52 -15.55 -1.70 12.48
N VAL A 53 -16.81 -2.14 12.57
CA VAL A 53 -17.86 -1.44 13.34
C VAL A 53 -17.50 -1.34 14.83
N GLU A 54 -16.93 -2.40 15.40
CA GLU A 54 -16.45 -2.42 16.78
C GLU A 54 -15.35 -1.38 17.01
N THR A 55 -14.40 -1.31 16.08
CA THR A 55 -13.28 -0.37 16.11
C THR A 55 -13.76 1.07 16.01
N LEU A 56 -14.62 1.38 15.04
CA LEU A 56 -15.18 2.71 14.84
C LEU A 56 -16.05 3.19 16.00
N ARG A 57 -16.75 2.27 16.68
CA ARG A 57 -17.64 2.60 17.81
C ARG A 57 -16.94 2.56 19.17
N GLY A 58 -15.69 2.12 19.23
CA GLY A 58 -14.96 1.91 20.50
C GLY A 58 -15.65 0.88 21.42
N ARG A 59 -16.37 -0.10 20.85
CA ARG A 59 -17.12 -1.11 21.62
C ARG A 59 -16.73 -2.50 21.12
N GLN A 60 -15.97 -3.22 21.93
CA GLN A 60 -15.67 -4.63 21.69
C GLN A 60 -16.97 -5.43 21.74
N ARG A 61 -17.30 -6.15 20.66
CA ARG A 61 -18.39 -7.12 20.67
C ARG A 61 -17.79 -8.51 20.53
N ARG A 62 -18.42 -9.49 21.18
CA ARG A 62 -18.02 -10.88 21.03
C ARG A 62 -18.26 -11.39 19.60
N THR A 63 -19.21 -10.77 18.89
CA THR A 63 -19.64 -11.12 17.54
C THR A 63 -18.50 -11.20 16.52
N ALA A 64 -17.58 -10.24 16.44
CA ALA A 64 -16.48 -10.32 15.47
C ALA A 64 -15.57 -11.54 15.72
N LEU A 65 -15.23 -11.80 16.99
CA LEU A 65 -14.36 -12.91 17.36
C LEU A 65 -15.07 -14.26 17.15
N GLU A 66 -16.35 -14.37 17.52
CA GLU A 66 -17.16 -15.58 17.32
C GLU A 66 -17.30 -15.91 15.82
N LEU A 67 -17.60 -14.92 14.98
CA LEU A 67 -17.68 -15.09 13.53
C LEU A 67 -16.32 -15.45 12.94
N TYR A 68 -15.23 -14.80 13.37
CA TYR A 68 -13.87 -15.13 12.95
C TYR A 68 -13.52 -16.59 13.29
N GLN A 69 -13.77 -17.02 14.53
CA GLN A 69 -13.51 -18.39 14.98
C GLN A 69 -14.36 -19.39 14.19
N TYR A 70 -15.62 -19.06 13.93
CA TYR A 70 -16.50 -19.87 13.11
C TYR A 70 -15.97 -20.03 11.68
N THR A 71 -15.49 -18.95 11.06
CA THR A 71 -14.85 -19.03 9.73
C THR A 71 -13.61 -19.93 9.76
N ILE A 72 -12.73 -19.78 10.75
CA ILE A 72 -11.53 -20.63 10.89
C ILE A 72 -11.93 -22.11 11.02
N GLN A 73 -12.96 -22.43 11.79
CA GLN A 73 -13.47 -23.79 11.90
C GLN A 73 -13.95 -24.32 10.54
N LEU A 74 -14.68 -23.53 9.76
CA LEU A 74 -15.09 -23.93 8.41
C LEU A 74 -13.89 -24.20 7.49
N LEU A 75 -12.85 -23.37 7.57
CA LEU A 75 -11.65 -23.50 6.73
C LEU A 75 -10.77 -24.69 7.10
N ILE A 76 -10.62 -25.01 8.39
CA ILE A 76 -9.80 -26.15 8.85
C ILE A 76 -10.37 -27.49 8.36
N HIS A 77 -11.69 -27.59 8.23
CA HIS A 77 -12.36 -28.81 7.77
C HIS A 77 -12.51 -28.87 6.24
N GLN A 78 -12.04 -27.83 5.52
CA GLN A 78 -12.08 -27.80 4.06
C GLN A 78 -10.91 -28.61 3.50
N ASP A 79 -11.19 -29.47 2.52
CA ASP A 79 -10.12 -30.11 1.74
C ASP A 79 -9.41 -29.05 0.87
N PRO A 80 -8.08 -28.82 1.04
CA PRO A 80 -7.34 -27.89 0.21
C PRO A 80 -7.41 -28.20 -1.29
N ALA A 81 -7.61 -29.47 -1.67
CA ALA A 81 -7.75 -29.89 -3.07
C ALA A 81 -9.10 -29.50 -3.68
N GLU A 82 -10.12 -29.25 -2.85
CA GLU A 82 -11.48 -28.86 -3.23
C GLU A 82 -11.77 -27.37 -2.95
N ALA A 83 -10.77 -26.61 -2.45
CA ALA A 83 -10.92 -25.20 -2.16
C ALA A 83 -11.18 -24.38 -3.43
N ASP A 84 -12.37 -23.79 -3.51
CA ASP A 84 -12.83 -23.00 -4.65
C ASP A 84 -12.49 -21.50 -4.49
N THR A 85 -13.02 -20.68 -5.41
CA THR A 85 -12.84 -19.22 -5.36
C THR A 85 -13.51 -18.56 -4.15
N CYS A 86 -14.57 -19.17 -3.59
CA CYS A 86 -15.22 -18.69 -2.38
C CYS A 86 -14.33 -18.84 -1.16
N ILE A 87 -13.67 -19.99 -1.05
CA ILE A 87 -12.69 -20.27 0.01
C ILE A 87 -11.51 -19.31 -0.09
N LEU A 88 -10.97 -19.08 -1.29
CA LEU A 88 -9.90 -18.10 -1.48
C LEU A 88 -10.30 -16.71 -0.99
N ALA A 89 -11.47 -16.23 -1.40
CA ALA A 89 -11.95 -14.90 -1.00
C ALA A 89 -12.21 -14.82 0.52
N ALA A 90 -12.74 -15.89 1.13
CA ALA A 90 -12.90 -15.97 2.58
C ALA A 90 -11.55 -15.82 3.30
N CYS A 91 -10.52 -16.56 2.85
CA CYS A 91 -9.16 -16.44 3.37
C CYS A 91 -8.57 -15.04 3.16
N THR A 92 -8.81 -14.41 2.01
CA THR A 92 -8.39 -13.03 1.74
C THR A 92 -9.04 -12.05 2.74
N LEU A 93 -10.35 -12.16 3.00
CA LEU A 93 -11.05 -11.32 3.98
C LEU A 93 -10.54 -11.55 5.41
N LEU A 94 -10.18 -12.79 5.77
CA LEU A 94 -9.56 -13.07 7.06
C LEU A 94 -8.16 -12.46 7.18
N CYS A 95 -7.36 -12.44 6.11
CA CYS A 95 -6.07 -11.73 6.10
C CYS A 95 -6.28 -10.25 6.44
N VAL A 96 -7.29 -9.62 5.83
CA VAL A 96 -7.63 -8.21 6.09
C VAL A 96 -8.15 -8.01 7.52
N TYR A 97 -8.95 -8.94 8.05
CA TYR A 97 -9.38 -8.91 9.46
C TYR A 97 -8.18 -8.92 10.41
N GLU A 98 -7.21 -9.80 10.16
CA GLU A 98 -6.00 -9.91 10.97
C GLU A 98 -5.15 -8.65 10.91
N MET A 99 -5.16 -7.92 9.80
CA MET A 99 -4.51 -6.61 9.72
C MET A 99 -5.05 -5.59 10.71
N MET A 100 -6.36 -5.67 11.00
CA MET A 100 -7.00 -4.79 11.97
C MET A 100 -6.86 -5.28 13.42
N ALA A 101 -6.80 -6.60 13.61
CA ALA A 101 -6.96 -7.22 14.92
C ALA A 101 -5.65 -7.65 15.59
N SER A 102 -4.59 -7.86 14.81
CA SER A 102 -3.41 -8.62 15.25
C SER A 102 -2.09 -7.94 14.89
N SER A 103 -0.98 -8.49 15.40
CA SER A 103 0.36 -8.04 15.02
C SER A 103 0.72 -8.47 13.59
N VAL A 104 1.72 -7.81 13.02
CA VAL A 104 2.26 -8.10 11.68
C VAL A 104 2.74 -9.56 11.55
N SER A 105 3.29 -10.14 12.63
CA SER A 105 3.73 -11.53 12.64
C SER A 105 2.56 -12.52 12.49
N GLU A 106 1.45 -12.26 13.19
CA GLU A 106 0.27 -13.13 13.15
C GLU A 106 -0.48 -13.03 11.84
N TRP A 107 -0.67 -11.82 11.31
CA TRP A 107 -1.28 -11.66 9.98
C TRP A 107 -0.45 -12.40 8.92
N ARG A 108 0.89 -12.44 9.06
CA ARG A 108 1.77 -12.99 8.02
C ARG A 108 1.77 -14.51 8.07
N ARG A 109 1.61 -15.08 9.26
CA ARG A 109 1.35 -16.51 9.44
C ARG A 109 0.08 -16.94 8.73
N HIS A 110 -1.00 -16.15 8.83
CA HIS A 110 -2.26 -16.44 8.12
C HIS A 110 -2.10 -16.32 6.58
N LEU A 111 -1.39 -15.29 6.12
CA LEU A 111 -1.07 -15.11 4.69
C LEU A 111 -0.34 -16.31 4.07
N ARG A 112 0.51 -17.02 4.82
CA ARG A 112 1.19 -18.23 4.31
C ARG A 112 0.20 -19.31 3.87
N GLY A 113 -0.96 -19.42 4.54
CA GLY A 113 -2.04 -20.32 4.12
C GLY A 113 -2.64 -19.91 2.77
N CYS A 114 -2.96 -18.63 2.61
CA CYS A 114 -3.42 -18.05 1.33
C CYS A 114 -2.39 -18.28 0.20
N ALA A 115 -1.11 -18.03 0.46
CA ALA A 115 -0.03 -18.25 -0.49
C ALA A 115 0.06 -19.71 -0.93
N GLY A 116 -0.09 -20.65 0.02
CA GLY A 116 -0.14 -22.09 -0.26
C GLY A 116 -1.27 -22.49 -1.20
N LEU A 117 -2.47 -21.93 -0.98
CA LEU A 117 -3.65 -22.17 -1.82
C LEU A 117 -3.49 -21.60 -3.24
N LEU A 118 -2.99 -20.35 -3.36
CA LEU A 118 -2.70 -19.75 -4.65
C LEU A 118 -1.70 -20.60 -5.44
N LYS A 119 -0.64 -21.07 -4.77
CA LYS A 119 0.39 -21.91 -5.38
C LYS A 119 -0.12 -23.29 -5.79
N SER A 120 -0.93 -23.95 -4.96
CA SER A 120 -1.45 -25.30 -5.28
C SER A 120 -2.41 -25.30 -6.46
N ARG A 121 -3.14 -24.20 -6.67
CA ARG A 121 -4.09 -24.01 -7.78
C ARG A 121 -3.47 -23.37 -9.03
N ASN A 122 -2.19 -22.98 -8.97
CA ASN A 122 -1.54 -22.16 -10.00
C ASN A 122 -2.33 -20.88 -10.33
N TRP A 123 -2.88 -20.25 -9.29
CA TRP A 123 -3.59 -18.98 -9.38
C TRP A 123 -2.64 -17.81 -9.20
N GLY A 124 -2.77 -16.81 -10.06
CA GLY A 124 -1.89 -15.65 -10.10
C GLY A 124 -2.62 -14.37 -10.49
N GLY A 125 -1.87 -13.28 -10.63
CA GLY A 125 -2.38 -11.96 -10.98
C GLY A 125 -2.90 -11.83 -12.41
N SER A 126 -2.61 -12.81 -13.28
CA SER A 126 -3.17 -12.93 -14.64
C SER A 126 -4.37 -13.88 -14.74
N THR A 127 -4.79 -14.53 -13.64
CA THR A 127 -6.06 -15.28 -13.62
C THR A 127 -7.24 -14.30 -13.76
N SER A 128 -8.40 -14.77 -14.22
CA SER A 128 -9.60 -13.94 -14.41
C SER A 128 -10.56 -13.99 -13.21
N GLY A 129 -11.51 -13.06 -13.20
CA GLY A 129 -12.58 -12.99 -12.21
C GLY A 129 -12.08 -12.70 -10.80
N ILE A 130 -12.83 -13.16 -9.79
CA ILE A 130 -12.54 -12.90 -8.37
C ILE A 130 -11.16 -13.40 -7.92
N VAL A 131 -10.60 -14.43 -8.58
CA VAL A 131 -9.25 -14.92 -8.26
C VAL A 131 -8.20 -13.83 -8.47
N LYS A 132 -8.34 -13.04 -9.55
CA LYS A 132 -7.49 -11.87 -9.81
C LYS A 132 -7.56 -10.87 -8.67
N SER A 133 -8.77 -10.51 -8.26
CA SER A 133 -9.03 -9.56 -7.18
C SER A 133 -8.44 -10.05 -5.86
N CYS A 134 -8.66 -11.33 -5.53
CA CYS A 134 -8.06 -11.97 -4.35
C CYS A 134 -6.54 -11.94 -4.39
N PHE A 135 -5.93 -12.23 -5.55
CA PHE A 135 -4.48 -12.23 -5.71
C PHE A 135 -3.89 -10.84 -5.47
N TRP A 136 -4.43 -9.79 -6.08
CA TRP A 136 -3.90 -8.43 -5.93
C TRP A 136 -4.22 -7.81 -4.57
N ALA A 137 -5.29 -8.22 -3.90
CA ALA A 137 -5.51 -7.93 -2.48
C ALA A 137 -4.44 -8.63 -1.61
N PHE A 138 -4.23 -9.94 -1.80
CA PHE A 138 -3.19 -10.70 -1.12
C PHE A 138 -1.80 -10.09 -1.31
N ALA A 139 -1.43 -9.75 -2.55
CA ALA A 139 -0.14 -9.17 -2.91
C ALA A 139 0.14 -7.90 -2.12
N ARG A 140 -0.83 -6.98 -2.02
CA ARG A 140 -0.67 -5.73 -1.27
C ARG A 140 -0.50 -5.98 0.24
N ILE A 141 -1.27 -6.90 0.81
CA ILE A 141 -1.14 -7.28 2.22
C ILE A 141 0.24 -7.88 2.49
N ASP A 142 0.70 -8.79 1.63
CA ASP A 142 2.00 -9.46 1.75
C ASP A 142 3.18 -8.49 1.58
N ILE A 143 3.09 -7.57 0.62
CA ILE A 143 4.09 -6.49 0.44
C ILE A 143 4.25 -5.68 1.73
N TRP A 144 3.15 -5.27 2.36
CA TRP A 144 3.23 -4.50 3.61
C TRP A 144 3.74 -5.34 4.77
N ALA A 145 3.34 -6.61 4.86
CA ALA A 145 3.91 -7.54 5.84
C ALA A 145 5.44 -7.64 5.68
N ALA A 146 5.91 -7.88 4.47
CA ALA A 146 7.31 -8.01 4.09
C ALA A 146 8.11 -6.73 4.41
N PHE A 147 7.60 -5.56 4.02
CA PHE A 147 8.20 -4.26 4.32
C PHE A 147 8.36 -4.03 5.82
N LEU A 148 7.34 -4.36 6.62
CA LEU A 148 7.32 -4.09 8.05
C LEU A 148 8.28 -4.95 8.86
N ILE A 149 8.51 -6.19 8.44
CA ILE A 149 9.40 -7.12 9.15
C ILE A 149 10.80 -7.22 8.52
N GLY A 150 11.03 -6.57 7.37
CA GLY A 150 12.28 -6.65 6.63
C GLY A 150 12.53 -8.01 5.97
N GLU A 151 11.48 -8.68 5.50
CA GLU A 151 11.57 -9.94 4.74
C GLU A 151 11.15 -9.72 3.27
N THR A 152 11.34 -10.75 2.44
CA THR A 152 10.82 -10.79 1.06
C THR A 152 9.34 -11.20 1.02
N THR A 153 8.67 -10.98 -0.10
CA THR A 153 7.30 -11.47 -0.35
C THR A 153 7.22 -13.00 -0.29
N LEU A 154 6.09 -13.52 0.15
CA LEU A 154 5.84 -14.96 0.30
C LEU A 154 5.82 -15.70 -1.04
N LEU A 155 5.28 -15.06 -2.08
CA LEU A 155 5.32 -15.55 -3.44
C LEU A 155 6.44 -14.86 -4.22
N SER A 156 7.15 -15.62 -5.04
CA SER A 156 8.16 -15.06 -5.94
C SER A 156 7.51 -14.11 -6.93
N THR A 157 8.00 -12.87 -7.01
CA THR A 157 7.46 -11.85 -7.93
C THR A 157 7.56 -12.26 -9.40
N GLY A 158 8.46 -13.18 -9.75
CA GLY A 158 8.62 -13.70 -11.11
C GLY A 158 7.46 -14.59 -11.60
N CYS A 159 6.55 -15.01 -10.72
CA CYS A 159 5.39 -15.83 -11.10
C CYS A 159 4.04 -15.13 -10.84
N TRP A 160 4.04 -13.82 -10.58
CA TRP A 160 2.79 -13.09 -10.30
C TRP A 160 1.96 -12.87 -11.55
N VAL A 161 2.59 -12.61 -12.69
CA VAL A 161 1.93 -12.35 -13.97
C VAL A 161 2.61 -13.15 -15.08
N ILE A 162 1.86 -13.42 -16.14
CA ILE A 162 2.37 -14.09 -17.34
C ILE A 162 3.24 -13.13 -18.18
N ASP A 163 2.82 -11.87 -18.27
CA ASP A 163 3.50 -10.79 -19.00
C ASP A 163 3.65 -9.58 -18.07
N ASP A 164 4.90 -9.18 -17.78
CA ASP A 164 5.21 -7.97 -17.00
C ASP A 164 5.65 -6.78 -17.86
N SER A 165 5.44 -6.84 -19.18
CA SER A 165 5.72 -5.74 -20.11
C SER A 165 4.77 -4.56 -19.90
N ILE A 166 5.35 -3.43 -19.48
CA ILE A 166 4.64 -2.16 -19.32
C ILE A 166 4.03 -1.66 -20.63
N GLN A 167 4.73 -1.81 -21.76
CA GLN A 167 4.22 -1.39 -23.07
C GLN A 167 3.06 -2.28 -23.52
N SER A 168 3.16 -3.59 -23.32
CA SER A 168 2.07 -4.53 -23.61
C SER A 168 0.81 -4.20 -22.81
N ALA A 169 0.96 -3.99 -21.50
CA ALA A 169 -0.14 -3.60 -20.63
C ALA A 169 -0.71 -2.22 -20.98
N SER A 170 0.11 -1.27 -21.42
CA SER A 170 -0.36 0.06 -21.88
C SER A 170 -1.20 -0.02 -23.16
N ALA A 171 -0.79 -0.89 -24.10
CA ALA A 171 -1.43 -1.01 -25.41
C ALA A 171 -2.69 -1.89 -25.38
N ASN A 172 -2.66 -2.98 -24.60
CA ASN A 172 -3.65 -4.05 -24.67
C ASN A 172 -4.36 -4.33 -23.33
N GLY A 173 -3.81 -3.85 -22.21
CA GLY A 173 -4.35 -4.08 -20.88
C GLY A 173 -5.48 -3.13 -20.51
N ASN A 174 -6.22 -3.48 -19.46
CA ASN A 174 -7.11 -2.54 -18.80
C ASN A 174 -6.35 -1.74 -17.73
N THR A 175 -7.02 -0.71 -17.18
CA THR A 175 -6.45 0.15 -16.14
C THR A 175 -6.00 -0.61 -14.89
N ASP A 176 -6.74 -1.65 -14.47
CA ASP A 176 -6.38 -2.48 -13.32
C ASP A 176 -5.05 -3.20 -13.57
N ASP A 177 -4.91 -3.86 -14.73
CA ASP A 177 -3.70 -4.58 -15.13
C ASP A 177 -2.49 -3.65 -15.18
N TYR A 178 -2.66 -2.46 -15.75
CA TYR A 178 -1.58 -1.47 -15.81
C TYR A 178 -1.15 -1.00 -14.41
N CYS A 179 -2.10 -0.72 -13.52
CA CYS A 179 -1.81 -0.27 -12.16
C CYS A 179 -1.20 -1.39 -11.29
N ASN A 180 -1.61 -2.63 -11.52
CA ASN A 180 -1.05 -3.80 -10.88
C ASN A 180 0.45 -4.00 -11.18
N LEU A 181 0.95 -3.55 -12.34
CA LEU A 181 2.38 -3.57 -12.63
C LEU A 181 3.19 -2.65 -11.69
N ALA A 182 2.65 -1.50 -11.27
CA ALA A 182 3.32 -0.67 -10.26
C ALA A 182 3.44 -1.39 -8.91
N ILE A 183 2.41 -2.16 -8.53
CA ILE A 183 2.41 -2.99 -7.32
C ILE A 183 3.47 -4.10 -7.44
N LEU A 184 3.57 -4.74 -8.60
CA LEU A 184 4.59 -5.76 -8.87
C LEU A 184 6.02 -5.19 -8.80
N ILE A 185 6.26 -4.03 -9.41
CA ILE A 185 7.57 -3.37 -9.35
C ILE A 185 7.89 -3.01 -7.89
N PHE A 186 6.92 -2.47 -7.14
CA PHE A 186 7.11 -2.18 -5.72
C PHE A 186 7.43 -3.44 -4.90
N ALA A 187 6.79 -4.58 -5.17
CA ALA A 187 7.15 -5.86 -4.54
C ALA A 187 8.61 -6.25 -4.81
N LYS A 188 9.08 -6.06 -6.05
CA LYS A 188 10.50 -6.27 -6.41
C LYS A 188 11.42 -5.31 -5.64
N ILE A 189 11.02 -4.06 -5.41
CA ILE A 189 11.74 -3.08 -4.58
C ILE A 189 11.83 -3.56 -3.12
N ILE A 190 10.72 -4.02 -2.54
CA ILE A 190 10.73 -4.56 -1.17
C ILE A 190 11.66 -5.77 -1.05
N ASN A 191 11.63 -6.68 -2.03
CA ASN A 191 12.51 -7.85 -2.06
C ASN A 191 14.00 -7.46 -2.17
N LEU A 192 14.32 -6.42 -2.96
CA LEU A 192 15.67 -5.88 -3.05
C LEU A 192 16.15 -5.32 -1.70
N ILE A 193 15.31 -4.55 -1.01
CA ILE A 193 15.66 -3.92 0.28
C ILE A 193 15.84 -4.97 1.37
N ALA A 194 15.03 -6.02 1.39
CA ALA A 194 15.11 -7.10 2.37
C ALA A 194 16.27 -8.08 2.15
N SER A 195 16.85 -8.13 0.93
CA SER A 195 17.90 -9.07 0.59
C SER A 195 19.21 -8.76 1.33
N ALA A 196 19.68 -9.71 2.15
CA ALA A 196 20.98 -9.61 2.81
C ALA A 196 22.13 -9.87 1.81
N PRO A 197 23.23 -9.12 1.87
CA PRO A 197 24.39 -9.36 1.02
C PRO A 197 25.06 -10.71 1.34
N THR A 198 25.16 -11.61 0.36
CA THR A 198 25.87 -12.91 0.47
C THR A 198 27.39 -12.77 0.31
N SER A 199 27.90 -11.65 -0.24
CA SER A 199 29.33 -11.29 -0.35
C SER A 199 29.49 -9.80 -0.66
N ALA A 200 30.34 -9.06 0.08
CA ALA A 200 30.31 -7.58 0.13
C ALA A 200 30.52 -6.88 -1.23
N THR A 201 31.52 -7.24 -2.02
CA THR A 201 31.89 -6.46 -3.22
C THR A 201 31.02 -6.76 -4.44
N ILE A 202 30.73 -8.04 -4.68
CA ILE A 202 29.85 -8.49 -5.78
C ILE A 202 28.40 -8.06 -5.49
N SER A 203 28.02 -7.99 -4.20
CA SER A 203 26.69 -7.57 -3.80
C SER A 203 26.41 -6.10 -4.07
N GLU A 204 27.38 -5.19 -3.96
CA GLU A 204 27.10 -3.75 -4.12
C GLU A 204 26.87 -3.36 -5.58
N ALA A 205 27.73 -3.84 -6.49
CA ALA A 205 27.54 -3.63 -7.92
C ALA A 205 26.25 -4.28 -8.44
N HIS A 206 25.93 -5.48 -7.96
CA HIS A 206 24.68 -6.15 -8.29
C HIS A 206 23.47 -5.36 -7.76
N LYS A 207 23.51 -4.92 -6.50
CA LYS A 207 22.45 -4.12 -5.89
C LYS A 207 22.24 -2.80 -6.63
N SER A 208 23.31 -2.11 -7.02
CA SER A 208 23.24 -0.90 -7.83
C SER A 208 22.60 -1.17 -9.19
N ALA A 209 23.02 -2.22 -9.90
CA ALA A 209 22.43 -2.60 -11.18
C ALA A 209 20.95 -2.96 -11.08
N VAL A 210 20.54 -3.70 -10.05
CA VAL A 210 19.13 -4.06 -9.81
C VAL A 210 18.32 -2.83 -9.40
N THR A 211 18.87 -1.94 -8.57
CA THR A 211 18.23 -0.66 -8.20
C THR A 211 17.96 0.17 -9.45
N GLN A 212 18.97 0.34 -10.30
CA GLN A 212 18.83 1.09 -11.55
C GLN A 212 17.78 0.46 -12.47
N LYS A 213 17.79 -0.86 -12.63
CA LYS A 213 16.77 -1.56 -13.42
C LYS A 213 15.35 -1.29 -12.90
N LEU A 214 15.13 -1.34 -11.59
CA LEU A 214 13.82 -1.06 -11.00
C LEU A 214 13.41 0.40 -11.15
N TRP A 215 14.39 1.32 -11.11
CA TRP A 215 14.15 2.73 -11.44
C TRP A 215 13.72 2.89 -12.89
N ASP A 216 14.39 2.22 -13.83
CA ASP A 216 14.06 2.24 -15.25
C ASP A 216 12.66 1.66 -15.49
N ASP A 217 12.30 0.55 -14.81
CA ASP A 217 10.96 -0.04 -14.86
C ASP A 217 9.88 0.94 -14.34
N LEU A 218 10.11 1.62 -13.20
CA LEU A 218 9.19 2.66 -12.71
C LEU A 218 9.10 3.86 -13.65
N SER A 219 10.23 4.29 -14.22
CA SER A 219 10.30 5.39 -15.18
C SER A 219 9.52 5.06 -16.45
N LEU A 220 9.63 3.82 -16.92
CA LEU A 220 8.89 3.31 -18.05
C LEU A 220 7.39 3.23 -17.73
N TRP A 221 7.01 2.74 -16.56
CA TRP A 221 5.62 2.78 -16.07
C TRP A 221 5.11 4.21 -16.01
N TRP A 222 5.95 5.16 -15.61
CA TRP A 222 5.54 6.55 -15.54
C TRP A 222 5.26 7.11 -16.94
N LYS A 223 6.17 6.84 -17.88
CA LYS A 223 6.10 7.33 -19.26
C LYS A 223 4.91 6.76 -20.05
N PHE A 224 4.60 5.48 -19.88
CA PHE A 224 3.60 4.77 -20.67
C PHE A 224 2.19 4.78 -20.08
N ARG A 225 1.93 5.53 -19.01
CA ARG A 225 0.60 5.61 -18.39
C ARG A 225 -0.49 5.89 -19.43
N PRO A 226 -1.50 5.01 -19.57
CA PRO A 226 -2.73 5.31 -20.27
C PRO A 226 -3.42 6.54 -19.68
N ARG A 227 -4.31 7.17 -20.46
CA ARG A 227 -5.02 8.39 -20.05
C ARG A 227 -5.73 8.24 -18.71
N ASP A 228 -6.38 7.09 -18.48
CA ASP A 228 -7.19 6.85 -17.28
C ASP A 228 -6.35 6.58 -16.02
N VAL A 229 -5.05 6.30 -16.19
CA VAL A 229 -4.08 6.14 -15.09
C VAL A 229 -3.49 7.48 -14.66
N ARG A 230 -3.60 8.52 -15.51
CA ARG A 230 -3.14 9.87 -15.20
C ARG A 230 -4.19 10.60 -14.35
N PRO A 231 -3.78 11.58 -13.53
CA PRO A 231 -4.76 12.40 -12.83
C PRO A 231 -5.65 13.14 -13.83
N LEU A 232 -6.94 13.20 -13.53
CA LEU A 232 -7.91 14.03 -14.25
C LEU A 232 -7.58 15.51 -14.07
N LEU A 233 -7.15 15.87 -12.86
CA LEU A 233 -6.72 17.21 -12.49
C LEU A 233 -5.54 17.10 -11.51
N ARG A 234 -4.47 17.84 -11.78
CA ARG A 234 -3.38 18.11 -10.82
C ARG A 234 -3.19 19.62 -10.72
N THR A 235 -3.26 20.17 -9.51
CA THR A 235 -2.98 21.58 -9.24
C THR A 235 -1.97 21.68 -8.12
N ASP A 236 -0.90 22.45 -8.34
CA ASP A 236 0.12 22.69 -7.31
C ASP A 236 -0.48 23.46 -6.12
N PRO A 237 0.10 23.31 -4.91
CA PRO A 237 -0.29 24.08 -3.73
C PRO A 237 -0.45 25.58 -4.03
N ARG A 238 -1.60 26.17 -3.67
CA ARG A 238 -1.83 27.62 -3.78
C ARG A 238 -1.95 28.24 -2.38
N GLY A 239 -1.09 29.22 -2.09
CA GLY A 239 -1.10 29.95 -0.81
C GLY A 239 -0.58 29.12 0.37
N THR A 240 -0.82 29.61 1.59
CA THR A 240 -0.23 29.06 2.84
C THR A 240 -1.05 27.96 3.52
N GLY A 241 -2.19 27.55 2.95
CA GLY A 241 -3.18 26.70 3.63
C GLY A 241 -3.03 25.18 3.44
N SER A 242 -2.47 24.72 2.32
CA SER A 242 -2.27 23.29 2.03
C SER A 242 -0.88 23.08 1.42
N PRO A 243 -0.03 22.22 2.00
CA PRO A 243 1.33 22.00 1.49
C PRO A 243 1.40 20.96 0.36
N PHE A 244 0.30 20.25 0.09
CA PHE A 244 0.24 19.18 -0.91
C PHE A 244 -0.57 19.59 -2.14
N PRO A 245 -0.20 19.06 -3.32
CA PRO A 245 -0.95 19.27 -4.55
C PRO A 245 -2.35 18.65 -4.43
N ILE A 246 -3.30 19.21 -5.18
CA ILE A 246 -4.61 18.61 -5.37
C ILE A 246 -4.52 17.71 -6.60
N THR A 247 -4.65 16.39 -6.41
CA THR A 247 -4.51 15.38 -7.47
C THR A 247 -5.72 14.47 -7.49
N ILE A 248 -6.60 14.63 -8.48
CA ILE A 248 -7.87 13.91 -8.60
C ILE A 248 -7.75 12.81 -9.64
N PHE A 249 -8.12 11.59 -9.28
CA PHE A 249 -8.22 10.45 -10.21
C PHE A 249 -9.68 10.03 -10.39
N THR A 250 -9.94 9.35 -11.51
CA THR A 250 -11.28 8.82 -11.82
C THR A 250 -11.51 7.41 -11.29
N GLN A 251 -10.45 6.64 -11.06
CA GLN A 251 -10.54 5.21 -10.71
C GLN A 251 -9.68 4.88 -9.49
N SER A 252 -10.17 3.96 -8.65
CA SER A 252 -9.43 3.41 -7.51
C SER A 252 -8.10 2.81 -7.92
N ALA A 253 -8.06 2.11 -9.06
CA ALA A 253 -6.85 1.47 -9.55
C ALA A 253 -5.75 2.50 -9.85
N SER A 254 -6.11 3.62 -10.48
CA SER A 254 -5.18 4.71 -10.78
C SER A 254 -4.61 5.35 -9.52
N ILE A 255 -5.43 5.55 -8.48
CA ILE A 255 -4.96 6.03 -7.16
C ILE A 255 -3.93 5.05 -6.58
N CYS A 256 -4.26 3.76 -6.57
CA CYS A 256 -3.38 2.71 -6.05
C CYS A 256 -2.07 2.62 -6.84
N GLY A 257 -2.11 2.54 -8.17
CA GLY A 257 -0.92 2.44 -9.02
C GLY A 257 0.04 3.61 -8.82
N ASN A 258 -0.48 4.84 -8.82
CA ASN A 258 0.35 6.03 -8.57
C ASN A 258 0.89 6.07 -7.14
N THR A 259 0.12 5.62 -6.15
CA THR A 259 0.58 5.50 -4.75
C THR A 259 1.79 4.58 -4.64
N PHE A 260 1.73 3.39 -5.24
CA PHE A 260 2.84 2.44 -5.24
C PHE A 260 4.03 2.96 -6.07
N PHE A 261 3.79 3.68 -7.17
CA PHE A 261 4.84 4.36 -7.93
C PHE A 261 5.61 5.35 -7.06
N HIS A 262 4.94 6.35 -6.46
CA HIS A 262 5.64 7.39 -5.69
C HIS A 262 6.31 6.82 -4.43
N ALA A 263 5.67 5.86 -3.74
CA ALA A 263 6.30 5.19 -2.60
C ALA A 263 7.55 4.40 -3.03
N GLY A 264 7.50 3.70 -4.16
CA GLY A 264 8.62 2.95 -4.71
C GLY A 264 9.77 3.87 -5.12
N SER A 265 9.46 5.00 -5.75
CA SER A 265 10.46 6.02 -6.10
C SER A 265 11.19 6.56 -4.86
N ILE A 266 10.47 6.88 -3.78
CA ILE A 266 11.12 7.31 -2.52
C ILE A 266 12.07 6.23 -2.00
N LEU A 267 11.62 4.97 -1.94
CA LEU A 267 12.45 3.88 -1.43
C LEU A 267 13.70 3.64 -2.28
N LEU A 268 13.60 3.75 -3.61
CA LEU A 268 14.77 3.64 -4.49
C LEU A 268 15.72 4.83 -4.35
N LEU A 269 15.20 6.06 -4.29
CA LEU A 269 16.01 7.26 -4.08
C LEU A 269 16.74 7.23 -2.72
N GLU A 270 16.09 6.72 -1.67
CA GLU A 270 16.69 6.53 -0.34
C GLU A 270 17.90 5.58 -0.35
N THR A 271 18.06 4.73 -1.37
CA THR A 271 19.26 3.89 -1.52
C THR A 271 20.51 4.69 -1.89
N GLY A 272 20.36 5.84 -2.54
CA GLY A 272 21.47 6.61 -3.13
C GLY A 272 22.14 5.95 -4.33
N LEU A 273 21.60 4.83 -4.85
CA LEU A 273 22.18 4.05 -5.95
C LEU A 273 21.52 4.33 -7.31
N VAL A 274 20.51 5.20 -7.36
CA VAL A 274 19.85 5.62 -8.61
C VAL A 274 20.73 6.63 -9.33
N SER A 275 21.04 6.37 -10.59
CA SER A 275 21.76 7.30 -11.46
C SER A 275 20.85 8.43 -11.88
N VAL A 276 21.22 9.66 -11.51
CA VAL A 276 20.43 10.86 -11.78
C VAL A 276 20.60 11.29 -13.24
N ASP A 277 19.48 11.41 -13.96
CA ASP A 277 19.43 12.11 -15.23
C ASP A 277 19.12 13.60 -14.96
N ALA A 278 19.96 14.49 -15.47
CA ALA A 278 19.82 15.94 -15.27
C ALA A 278 18.58 16.55 -15.96
N THR A 279 17.89 15.80 -16.80
CA THR A 279 16.76 16.29 -17.63
C THR A 279 15.41 16.32 -16.91
N GLU A 280 15.16 15.44 -15.93
CA GLU A 280 13.86 15.33 -15.22
C GLU A 280 13.99 15.56 -13.70
N LYS A 281 14.39 16.77 -13.30
CA LYS A 281 14.76 17.10 -11.90
C LYS A 281 13.74 16.68 -10.84
N ASP A 282 12.43 16.83 -11.08
CA ASP A 282 11.40 16.55 -10.08
C ASP A 282 11.23 15.06 -9.79
N MET A 283 11.38 14.20 -10.81
CA MET A 283 11.23 12.74 -10.65
C MET A 283 12.38 12.13 -9.83
N TYR A 284 13.50 12.83 -9.69
CA TYR A 284 14.61 12.41 -8.82
C TYR A 284 14.53 13.03 -7.42
N ASP A 285 13.49 13.82 -7.11
CA ASP A 285 13.29 14.43 -5.79
C ASP A 285 12.32 13.61 -4.92
N ALA A 286 12.86 12.99 -3.87
CA ALA A 286 12.05 12.24 -2.90
C ALA A 286 10.99 13.11 -2.20
N LEU A 287 11.23 14.41 -2.03
CA LEU A 287 10.25 15.33 -1.44
C LEU A 287 9.10 15.62 -2.40
N TRP A 288 9.36 15.71 -3.70
CA TRP A 288 8.30 15.81 -4.70
C TRP A 288 7.38 14.59 -4.63
N HIS A 289 7.94 13.38 -4.63
CA HIS A 289 7.15 12.15 -4.47
C HIS A 289 6.38 12.11 -3.13
N ALA A 290 6.98 12.57 -2.03
CA ALA A 290 6.32 12.62 -0.72
C ALA A 290 5.12 13.57 -0.72
N ARG A 291 5.24 14.73 -1.39
CA ARG A 291 4.13 15.67 -1.56
C ARG A 291 3.03 15.12 -2.45
N GLU A 292 3.39 14.46 -3.56
CA GLU A 292 2.41 13.79 -4.43
C GLU A 292 1.63 12.73 -3.64
N LEU A 293 2.28 11.90 -2.81
CA LEU A 293 1.59 10.92 -1.95
C LEU A 293 0.61 11.57 -0.97
N GLY A 294 1.02 12.65 -0.32
CA GLY A 294 0.14 13.45 0.55
C GLY A 294 -1.08 13.97 -0.22
N GLY A 295 -0.83 14.53 -1.41
CA GLY A 295 -1.87 15.07 -2.29
C GLY A 295 -2.84 14.02 -2.80
N ILE A 296 -2.34 12.86 -3.25
CA ILE A 296 -3.13 11.71 -3.69
C ILE A 296 -4.05 11.25 -2.56
N SER A 297 -3.52 11.07 -1.35
CA SER A 297 -4.31 10.56 -0.22
C SER A 297 -5.40 11.54 0.23
N ILE A 298 -5.06 12.83 0.32
CA ILE A 298 -5.99 13.87 0.81
C ILE A 298 -7.06 14.24 -0.23
N SER A 299 -6.72 14.21 -1.52
CA SER A 299 -7.64 14.64 -2.59
C SER A 299 -8.67 13.58 -2.98
N ASN A 300 -8.49 12.32 -2.56
CA ASN A 300 -9.33 11.21 -2.97
C ASN A 300 -9.91 10.50 -1.75
N ASP A 301 -11.14 10.88 -1.38
CA ASP A 301 -11.91 10.31 -0.26
C ASP A 301 -12.46 8.92 -0.62
N ASN A 302 -11.59 7.91 -0.62
CA ASN A 302 -11.93 6.53 -0.96
C ASN A 302 -11.31 5.58 0.07
N HIS A 303 -12.16 4.97 0.90
CA HIS A 303 -11.73 4.08 1.99
C HIS A 303 -10.89 2.90 1.48
N ALA A 304 -11.27 2.28 0.36
CA ALA A 304 -10.52 1.17 -0.23
C ALA A 304 -9.07 1.55 -0.61
N ASN A 305 -8.83 2.80 -0.97
CA ASN A 305 -7.47 3.30 -1.21
C ASN A 305 -6.77 3.68 0.09
N TRP A 306 -7.46 4.38 1.00
CA TRP A 306 -6.88 4.82 2.26
C TRP A 306 -6.31 3.71 3.13
N VAL A 307 -6.97 2.55 3.19
CA VAL A 307 -6.45 1.38 3.92
C VAL A 307 -5.13 0.85 3.33
N ASN A 308 -4.84 1.18 2.06
CA ASN A 308 -3.57 0.91 1.39
C ASN A 308 -2.58 2.09 1.46
N HIS A 309 -2.98 3.27 1.94
CA HIS A 309 -2.13 4.47 2.01
C HIS A 309 -1.33 4.59 3.31
N LEU A 310 -1.60 3.78 4.33
CA LEU A 310 -0.93 3.85 5.63
C LEU A 310 0.61 3.83 5.51
N GLN A 311 1.15 2.78 4.88
CA GLN A 311 2.61 2.63 4.73
C GLN A 311 3.21 3.61 3.71
N PRO A 312 2.58 3.88 2.54
CA PRO A 312 3.02 4.95 1.63
C PRO A 312 3.13 6.32 2.31
N LEU A 313 2.15 6.71 3.11
CA LEU A 313 2.21 7.97 3.87
C LEU A 313 3.30 7.94 4.94
N PHE A 314 3.54 6.79 5.57
CA PHE A 314 4.68 6.65 6.47
C PHE A 314 6.01 6.83 5.74
N ILE A 315 6.17 6.23 4.55
CA ILE A 315 7.36 6.40 3.69
C ILE A 315 7.55 7.88 3.31
N ALA A 316 6.48 8.56 2.87
CA ALA A 316 6.50 10.00 2.61
C ALA A 316 6.92 10.80 3.85
N GLY A 317 6.42 10.44 5.03
CA GLY A 317 6.78 11.07 6.28
C GLY A 317 8.26 10.94 6.64
N ARG A 318 8.89 9.80 6.32
CA ARG A 318 10.34 9.61 6.50
C ARG A 318 11.16 10.51 5.58
N ALA A 319 10.71 10.73 4.34
CA ALA A 319 11.40 11.61 3.40
C ALA A 319 11.55 13.04 3.96
N PHE A 320 10.52 13.56 4.64
CA PHE A 320 10.58 14.87 5.33
C PHE A 320 11.55 14.91 6.53
N ALA A 321 12.04 13.76 7.01
CA ALA A 321 13.06 13.69 8.07
C ALA A 321 14.48 13.56 7.50
N ASN A 322 14.65 12.78 6.42
CA ASN A 322 15.96 12.41 5.87
C ASN A 322 16.70 13.61 5.25
N VAL A 323 15.99 14.51 4.56
CA VAL A 323 16.60 15.70 3.94
C VAL A 323 17.10 16.69 5.00
N SER A 324 16.35 16.88 6.09
CA SER A 324 16.80 17.71 7.21
C SER A 324 18.09 17.18 7.85
N ARG A 325 18.32 15.86 7.84
CA ARG A 325 19.58 15.25 8.31
C ARG A 325 20.73 15.46 7.33
N GLN A 326 20.51 15.25 6.04
CA GLN A 326 21.53 15.42 5.00
C GLN A 326 22.01 16.89 4.90
N LYS A 327 21.10 17.87 4.98
CA LYS A 327 21.45 19.29 5.00
C LYS A 327 22.27 19.70 6.24
N ARG A 328 21.90 19.20 7.43
CA ARG A 328 22.68 19.44 8.66
C ARG A 328 24.09 18.85 8.56
N GLN A 329 24.23 17.65 8.00
CA GLN A 329 25.55 17.02 7.79
C GLN A 329 26.41 17.81 6.78
N ALA A 330 25.85 18.25 5.65
CA ALA A 330 26.57 19.06 4.66
C ALA A 330 26.98 20.45 5.17
N GLY A 331 26.16 21.08 6.03
CA GLY A 331 26.50 22.37 6.66
C GLY A 331 27.63 22.29 7.68
N THR A 332 27.84 21.11 8.29
CA THR A 332 28.90 20.90 9.31
C THR A 332 30.28 20.70 8.67
N GLU A 333 30.35 20.26 7.41
CA GLU A 333 31.60 20.06 6.67
C GLU A 333 32.10 21.33 5.94
N GLY A 334 31.34 22.43 5.97
CA GLY A 334 31.55 23.59 5.08
C GLY A 334 31.76 24.97 5.71
N GLN A 335 31.79 25.16 7.03
CA GLN A 335 31.88 26.52 7.61
C GLN A 335 32.94 26.71 8.70
N THR A 336 34.03 27.38 8.31
CA THR A 336 34.81 28.27 9.18
C THR A 336 33.99 29.54 9.49
N HIS A 337 33.69 29.75 10.77
CA HIS A 337 33.26 30.97 11.44
C HIS A 337 32.68 32.14 10.62
N SER A 338 31.37 32.36 10.78
CA SER A 338 30.77 33.70 10.87
C SER A 338 29.46 33.63 11.65
N THR A 339 29.57 33.66 12.98
CA THR A 339 28.46 33.91 13.91
C THR A 339 27.97 35.34 13.69
N TYR A 340 26.72 35.57 13.26
CA TYR A 340 25.88 36.73 13.68
C TYR A 340 24.48 36.79 13.04
N ASP A 341 23.98 35.75 12.34
CA ASP A 341 22.63 35.83 11.70
C ASP A 341 21.71 34.59 11.84
N GLU A 342 22.08 33.56 12.60
CA GLU A 342 21.29 32.31 12.68
C GLU A 342 20.15 32.31 13.72
N CYS A 343 19.65 33.47 14.16
CA CYS A 343 18.65 33.52 15.25
C CYS A 343 17.18 33.55 14.80
N PHE A 344 16.84 33.53 13.50
CA PHE A 344 15.44 33.66 13.05
C PHE A 344 14.92 32.69 11.98
N GLU A 345 15.68 31.69 11.52
CA GLU A 345 15.19 30.68 10.57
C GLU A 345 15.02 29.28 11.20
N ASN A 346 14.37 29.21 12.36
CA ASN A 346 13.93 27.94 12.94
C ASN A 346 12.42 27.72 12.75
N GLU A 347 11.88 28.16 11.60
CA GLU A 347 10.63 27.57 11.12
C GLU A 347 10.91 26.09 10.87
N GLU A 348 10.23 25.24 11.61
CA GLU A 348 10.41 23.80 11.54
C GLU A 348 10.22 23.32 10.09
N GLU A 349 11.31 22.90 9.44
CA GLU A 349 11.33 22.53 8.02
C GLU A 349 10.19 21.53 7.72
N TYR A 350 9.38 21.84 6.72
CA TYR A 350 8.19 21.06 6.31
C TYR A 350 7.11 20.90 7.40
N ALA A 351 6.98 21.83 8.36
CA ALA A 351 5.98 21.76 9.42
C ALA A 351 4.55 21.58 8.89
N LEU A 352 4.19 22.27 7.81
CA LEU A 352 2.88 22.16 7.18
C LEU A 352 2.67 20.75 6.62
N GLU A 353 3.62 20.20 5.86
CA GLU A 353 3.58 18.84 5.32
C GLU A 353 3.43 17.81 6.45
N LYS A 354 4.26 17.90 7.49
CA LYS A 354 4.24 17.00 8.65
C LYS A 354 2.89 17.03 9.35
N LEU A 355 2.34 18.22 9.58
CA LEU A 355 1.03 18.40 10.20
C LEU A 355 -0.10 17.85 9.33
N ALA A 356 -0.10 18.15 8.03
CA ALA A 356 -1.10 17.67 7.09
C ALA A 356 -1.10 16.14 6.98
N LEU A 357 0.09 15.53 6.97
CA LEU A 357 0.26 14.08 6.94
C LEU A 357 -0.28 13.42 8.22
N LEU A 358 0.05 13.95 9.40
CA LEU A 358 -0.51 13.43 10.67
C LEU A 358 -2.03 13.58 10.74
N LYS A 359 -2.57 14.70 10.25
CA LYS A 359 -4.03 14.88 10.15
C LYS A 359 -4.66 13.85 9.23
N GLN A 360 -4.04 13.55 8.09
CA GLN A 360 -4.56 12.55 7.16
C GLN A 360 -4.48 11.14 7.75
N LEU A 361 -3.40 10.76 8.42
CA LEU A 361 -3.31 9.48 9.13
C LEU A 361 -4.43 9.36 10.19
N ALA A 362 -4.62 10.39 11.01
CA ALA A 362 -5.70 10.42 12.00
C ALA A 362 -7.10 10.34 11.36
N ARG A 363 -7.29 10.98 10.20
CA ARG A 363 -8.54 10.90 9.42
C ARG A 363 -8.80 9.47 8.94
N ILE A 364 -7.79 8.81 8.36
CA ILE A 364 -7.88 7.41 7.92
C ILE A 364 -8.28 6.51 9.09
N GLU A 365 -7.63 6.64 10.25
CA GLU A 365 -7.96 5.83 11.43
C GLU A 365 -9.39 6.06 11.92
N LYS A 366 -9.80 7.33 11.99
CA LYS A 366 -11.14 7.71 12.44
C LYS A 366 -12.24 7.21 11.51
N GLU A 367 -12.03 7.26 10.20
CA GLU A 367 -13.09 6.95 9.22
C GLU A 367 -13.12 5.47 8.83
N THR A 368 -11.97 4.80 8.82
CA THR A 368 -11.87 3.38 8.38
C THR A 368 -11.71 2.40 9.54
N GLY A 369 -11.27 2.87 10.72
CA GLY A 369 -10.90 2.02 11.85
C GLY A 369 -9.50 1.40 11.74
N TRP A 370 -8.72 1.73 10.70
CA TRP A 370 -7.36 1.22 10.55
C TRP A 370 -6.39 1.96 11.46
N LYS A 371 -5.70 1.22 12.32
CA LYS A 371 -4.76 1.80 13.27
C LYS A 371 -3.59 2.47 12.54
N THR A 372 -3.47 3.78 12.71
CA THR A 372 -2.38 4.62 12.17
C THR A 372 -1.54 5.26 13.28
N SER A 373 -2.02 5.20 14.53
CA SER A 373 -1.42 5.82 15.71
C SER A 373 0.04 5.45 15.91
N ASP A 374 0.40 4.19 15.67
CA ASP A 374 1.77 3.69 15.88
C ASP A 374 2.74 4.31 14.87
N ARG A 375 2.34 4.38 13.59
CA ARG A 375 3.09 5.05 12.52
C ARG A 375 3.18 6.55 12.75
N SER A 376 2.10 7.17 13.22
CA SER A 376 2.08 8.58 13.61
C SER A 376 3.04 8.89 14.78
N ALA A 377 3.07 8.02 15.79
CA ALA A 377 4.01 8.15 16.92
C ALA A 377 5.46 7.95 16.47
N GLU A 378 5.71 7.02 15.56
CA GLU A 378 7.04 6.82 14.98
C GLU A 378 7.51 8.02 14.17
N LEU A 379 6.64 8.61 13.33
CA LEU A 379 6.96 9.84 12.60
C LEU A 379 7.26 11.01 13.55
N ARG A 380 6.47 11.19 14.62
CA ARG A 380 6.73 12.21 15.63
C ARG A 380 8.13 12.07 16.23
N ARG A 381 8.50 10.85 16.64
CA ARG A 381 9.86 10.56 17.13
C ARG A 381 10.94 10.84 16.08
N LEU A 382 10.72 10.46 14.82
CA LEU A 382 11.66 10.72 13.72
C LEU A 382 11.86 12.21 13.46
N TRP A 383 10.81 13.02 13.63
CA TRP A 383 10.85 14.47 13.46
C TRP A 383 11.32 15.24 14.70
N GLY A 384 11.47 14.57 15.85
CA GLY A 384 11.90 15.20 17.10
C GLY A 384 10.77 15.80 17.94
N PHE A 385 9.51 15.49 17.64
CA PHE A 385 8.37 15.80 18.51
C PHE A 385 8.32 14.77 19.64
N ALA A 386 8.54 15.21 20.88
CA ALA A 386 8.42 14.38 22.08
C ALA A 386 6.96 14.14 22.47
#